data_AF-A0A1J5WL75-F1
#
_entry.id   AF-A0A1J5WL75-F1
#
_cell.length_a   1.000
_cell.length_b   1.000
_cell.length_c   1.000
_cell.angle_alpha   90.00
_cell.angle_beta   90.00
_cell.angle_gamma   90.00
#
_symmetry.space_group_name_H-M   'P 1'
#
loop_
_entity.id
_entity.type
_entity.pdbx_description
1 polymer ?
#
loop_
_entity_poly.entity_id
_entity_poly.type
_entity_poly.pdbx_seq_one_letter_code
_entity_poly.pdbx_strand_id
1 'polypeptide(L)'
;MKELVLDAEKIENITEILKAENNSIWVGKVGTLHLKGYAVEILTKLRIPEENILEVLDLNTNEHQHLMEILKEENNSIWVGKVKNLSLGGHITEILPKLIIHKENEMETFVFDTGYSKHFAETPDIENNSIWVGKVGTLHLKGYAVDIFTKLRIPEENVLEELSLNTNEQQKPTEILKEENNSIWVGKMRKLELSGYAVEILPRLIIHEENEMEELDLRTGFLGQITEILRMKNKSLWVGKVKVLKLRDHTIKILPKLGFHKENQMKVLSLFTDKPSYIVSISREENKSIWVGKVEKLELYDQTVEILPKLRIHKENVMEELFLSSRCYSFITEILKEEKNSIWVGKVKVLKLEGYTLGILPKLRIHEENEMEKLFLGARCYSFITEILKTKDKSVWVGRVKRLELSCFAIEILPKLRFHGENVMEKLVLSADKPEEISEILKTKDKSVWVGKVKKVRLEGLAKKIE
;
A
#
# COMPACT_ATOMS: atom_id res chain seq x y z
N MET A 1 -39.34 12.57 -1.88
CA MET A 1 -38.58 13.12 -0.75
C MET A 1 -37.10 13.08 -1.10
N LYS A 2 -36.34 14.16 -0.93
CA LYS A 2 -34.90 14.13 -1.24
C LYS A 2 -34.15 13.31 -0.17
N GLU A 3 -34.49 13.53 1.08
CA GLU A 3 -33.75 13.03 2.23
C GLU A 3 -34.68 12.81 3.42
N LEU A 4 -34.43 11.74 4.18
CA LEU A 4 -35.04 11.43 5.47
C LEU A 4 -33.92 11.15 6.47
N VAL A 5 -33.80 12.01 7.49
CA VAL A 5 -32.82 11.86 8.58
C VAL A 5 -33.58 11.70 9.89
N LEU A 6 -33.35 10.58 10.57
CA LEU A 6 -33.91 10.30 11.88
C LEU A 6 -32.79 9.91 12.83
N ASP A 7 -32.77 10.55 14.00
CA ASP A 7 -31.82 10.28 15.08
C ASP A 7 -32.63 10.17 16.38
N ALA A 8 -32.52 9.01 17.03
CA ALA A 8 -33.23 8.76 18.28
C ALA A 8 -32.29 8.11 19.29
N GLU A 9 -31.89 8.88 20.30
CA GLU A 9 -31.12 8.39 21.44
C GLU A 9 -31.94 7.58 22.44
N LYS A 10 -33.29 7.69 22.36
CA LYS A 10 -34.22 7.05 23.30
C LYS A 10 -35.37 6.37 22.57
N ILE A 11 -35.75 5.18 23.02
CA ILE A 11 -36.82 4.37 22.40
C ILE A 11 -38.19 5.06 22.43
N GLU A 12 -38.45 5.87 23.46
CA GLU A 12 -39.73 6.59 23.63
C GLU A 12 -39.99 7.55 22.45
N ASN A 13 -38.94 8.05 21.80
CA ASN A 13 -39.05 8.96 20.65
C ASN A 13 -39.65 8.28 19.42
N ILE A 14 -39.61 6.95 19.35
CA ILE A 14 -40.06 6.18 18.18
C ILE A 14 -41.13 5.15 18.51
N THR A 15 -41.53 5.02 19.77
CA THR A 15 -42.44 3.95 20.24
C THR A 15 -43.78 3.96 19.48
N GLU A 16 -44.36 5.13 19.20
CA GLU A 16 -45.60 5.21 18.40
C GLU A 16 -45.40 4.75 16.95
N ILE A 17 -44.23 5.00 16.36
CA ILE A 17 -43.88 4.56 15.00
C ILE A 17 -43.72 3.03 14.99
N LEU A 18 -43.10 2.46 16.03
CA LEU A 18 -42.88 1.01 16.13
C LEU A 18 -44.17 0.20 16.29
N LYS A 19 -45.28 0.81 16.72
CA LYS A 19 -46.61 0.17 16.74
C LYS A 19 -47.19 -0.06 15.35
N ALA A 20 -46.66 0.59 14.31
CA ALA A 20 -47.11 0.39 12.95
C ALA A 20 -46.79 -1.04 12.46
N GLU A 21 -47.59 -1.55 11.53
CA GLU A 21 -47.32 -2.82 10.87
C GLU A 21 -46.03 -2.72 10.02
N ASN A 22 -45.32 -3.83 9.82
CA ASN A 22 -44.13 -3.85 8.97
C ASN A 22 -44.50 -3.43 7.55
N ASN A 23 -43.65 -2.66 6.88
CA ASN A 23 -43.90 -2.12 5.55
C ASN A 23 -45.21 -1.31 5.40
N SER A 24 -45.74 -0.71 6.47
CA SER A 24 -46.98 0.10 6.41
C SER A 24 -46.72 1.60 6.18
N ILE A 25 -45.54 2.11 6.52
CA ILE A 25 -45.21 3.53 6.43
C ILE A 25 -44.65 3.85 5.04
N TRP A 26 -45.49 4.38 4.16
CA TRP A 26 -45.07 4.79 2.82
C TRP A 26 -44.21 6.06 2.86
N VAL A 27 -42.93 5.93 2.48
CA VAL A 27 -42.00 7.07 2.37
C VAL A 27 -41.93 7.68 0.97
N GLY A 28 -42.59 7.03 -0.02
CA GLY A 28 -42.48 7.39 -1.43
C GLY A 28 -41.06 7.21 -1.96
N LYS A 29 -40.72 7.96 -3.02
CA LYS A 29 -39.34 7.98 -3.52
C LYS A 29 -38.46 8.78 -2.57
N VAL A 30 -37.43 8.16 -2.02
CA VAL A 30 -36.47 8.78 -1.10
C VAL A 30 -35.06 8.61 -1.68
N GLY A 31 -34.31 9.72 -1.78
CA GLY A 31 -32.92 9.67 -2.25
C GLY A 31 -31.96 9.21 -1.15
N THR A 32 -32.08 9.80 0.03
CA THR A 32 -31.15 9.59 1.14
C THR A 32 -31.89 9.17 2.39
N LEU A 33 -31.44 8.11 3.05
CA LEU A 33 -31.99 7.62 4.32
C LEU A 33 -30.87 7.49 5.36
N HIS A 34 -30.92 8.34 6.39
CA HIS A 34 -30.00 8.30 7.54
C HIS A 34 -30.78 7.93 8.80
N LEU A 35 -30.46 6.78 9.40
CA LEU A 35 -31.07 6.31 10.65
C LEU A 35 -30.00 6.09 11.72
N LYS A 36 -30.13 6.80 12.85
CA LYS A 36 -29.18 6.74 13.97
C LYS A 36 -29.83 6.35 15.29
N GLY A 37 -29.08 5.58 16.09
CA GLY A 37 -29.54 5.10 17.39
C GLY A 37 -30.75 4.19 17.24
N TYR A 38 -31.77 4.38 18.07
CA TYR A 38 -33.03 3.66 18.00
C TYR A 38 -33.77 3.88 16.66
N ALA A 39 -33.53 4.97 15.93
CA ALA A 39 -34.23 5.24 14.68
C ALA A 39 -34.00 4.16 13.61
N VAL A 40 -32.95 3.35 13.73
CA VAL A 40 -32.70 2.17 12.91
C VAL A 40 -33.89 1.20 12.93
N GLU A 41 -34.56 1.04 14.08
CA GLU A 41 -35.70 0.12 14.25
C GLU A 41 -36.88 0.46 13.32
N ILE A 42 -37.01 1.74 12.97
CA ILE A 42 -38.07 2.22 12.07
C ILE A 42 -37.93 1.60 10.67
N LEU A 43 -36.73 1.14 10.28
CA LEU A 43 -36.49 0.57 8.96
C LEU A 43 -37.46 -0.58 8.63
N THR A 44 -37.83 -1.40 9.61
CA THR A 44 -38.83 -2.50 9.47
C THR A 44 -40.24 -2.00 9.09
N LYS A 45 -40.55 -0.75 9.42
CA LYS A 45 -41.86 -0.13 9.21
C LYS A 45 -41.94 0.61 7.89
N LEU A 46 -40.80 0.97 7.29
CA LEU A 46 -40.75 1.75 6.06
C LEU A 46 -41.10 0.88 4.85
N ARG A 47 -42.03 1.37 4.03
CA ARG A 47 -42.32 0.82 2.71
C ARG A 47 -41.59 1.62 1.64
N ILE A 48 -40.47 1.10 1.17
CA ILE A 48 -39.68 1.68 0.08
C ILE A 48 -40.18 1.10 -1.26
N PRO A 49 -40.54 1.93 -2.26
CA PRO A 49 -40.93 1.46 -3.58
C PRO A 49 -39.85 0.57 -4.22
N GLU A 50 -40.26 -0.44 -4.99
CA GLU A 50 -39.33 -1.34 -5.70
C GLU A 50 -38.45 -0.58 -6.71
N GLU A 51 -39.02 0.45 -7.35
CA GLU A 51 -38.33 1.31 -8.31
C GLU A 51 -37.48 2.40 -7.66
N ASN A 52 -37.42 2.47 -6.33
CA ASN A 52 -36.63 3.48 -5.63
C ASN A 52 -35.13 3.14 -5.71
N ILE A 53 -34.33 4.16 -6.00
CA ILE A 53 -32.87 4.10 -5.93
C ILE A 53 -32.46 5.01 -4.77
N LEU A 54 -32.01 4.41 -3.68
CA LEU A 54 -31.37 5.11 -2.58
C LEU A 54 -29.97 5.52 -3.02
N GLU A 55 -29.75 6.82 -3.17
CA GLU A 55 -28.41 7.38 -3.33
C GLU A 55 -27.54 7.07 -2.11
N VAL A 56 -28.13 7.09 -0.90
CA VAL A 56 -27.45 6.76 0.36
C VAL A 56 -28.40 6.05 1.33
N LEU A 57 -27.94 4.93 1.88
CA LEU A 57 -28.49 4.28 3.06
C LEU A 57 -27.39 4.24 4.14
N ASP A 58 -27.59 4.99 5.22
CA ASP A 58 -26.64 5.10 6.32
C ASP A 58 -27.32 4.71 7.63
N LEU A 59 -26.88 3.59 8.21
CA LEU A 59 -27.43 3.00 9.41
C LEU A 59 -26.32 2.93 10.47
N ASN A 60 -26.55 3.58 11.61
CA ASN A 60 -25.53 3.66 12.65
C ASN A 60 -26.15 3.54 14.05
N THR A 61 -25.61 2.61 14.85
CA THR A 61 -25.92 2.55 16.27
C THR A 61 -24.70 2.17 17.09
N ASN A 62 -24.48 2.87 18.21
CA ASN A 62 -23.40 2.59 19.16
C ASN A 62 -23.83 1.67 20.30
N GLU A 63 -25.10 1.26 20.36
CA GLU A 63 -25.61 0.39 21.42
C GLU A 63 -26.45 -0.75 20.82
N HIS A 64 -26.16 -1.97 21.24
CA HIS A 64 -26.88 -3.16 20.79
C HIS A 64 -28.38 -3.13 21.16
N GLN A 65 -28.74 -2.51 22.29
CA GLN A 65 -30.14 -2.35 22.70
C GLN A 65 -31.00 -1.52 21.73
N HIS A 66 -30.38 -0.80 20.79
CA HIS A 66 -31.10 -0.07 19.74
C HIS A 66 -31.58 -0.98 18.61
N LEU A 67 -31.32 -2.29 18.67
CA LEU A 67 -31.63 -3.24 17.60
C LEU A 67 -32.59 -4.36 18.05
N MET A 68 -33.15 -4.27 19.26
CA MET A 68 -33.94 -5.37 19.85
C MET A 68 -35.15 -5.79 19.00
N GLU A 69 -35.83 -4.89 18.29
CA GLU A 69 -37.02 -5.25 17.50
C GLU A 69 -36.62 -5.76 16.10
N ILE A 70 -35.75 -5.05 15.39
CA ILE A 70 -35.27 -5.43 14.06
C ILE A 70 -34.52 -6.76 14.09
N LEU A 71 -33.87 -7.10 15.21
CA LEU A 71 -33.23 -8.41 15.38
C LEU A 71 -34.21 -9.59 15.47
N LYS A 72 -35.50 -9.35 15.73
CA LYS A 72 -36.53 -10.41 15.69
C LYS A 72 -36.99 -10.76 14.28
N GLU A 73 -36.74 -9.90 13.30
CA GLU A 73 -37.15 -10.13 11.92
C GLU A 73 -36.39 -11.30 11.28
N GLU A 74 -37.02 -11.98 10.32
CA GLU A 74 -36.35 -13.06 9.58
C GLU A 74 -35.22 -12.51 8.68
N ASN A 75 -34.25 -13.35 8.31
CA ASN A 75 -33.26 -12.97 7.31
C ASN A 75 -33.95 -12.69 5.97
N ASN A 76 -33.44 -11.72 5.20
CA ASN A 76 -34.04 -11.27 3.94
C ASN A 76 -35.52 -10.87 4.07
N SER A 77 -35.88 -10.08 5.09
CA SER A 77 -37.26 -9.60 5.32
C SER A 77 -37.43 -8.09 5.12
N ILE A 78 -36.34 -7.32 5.14
CA ILE A 78 -36.38 -5.84 5.12
C ILE A 78 -35.96 -5.33 3.75
N TRP A 79 -36.94 -4.96 2.92
CA TRP A 79 -36.69 -4.45 1.58
C TRP A 79 -36.12 -3.02 1.58
N VAL A 80 -34.92 -2.84 1.00
CA VAL A 80 -34.30 -1.51 0.84
C VAL A 80 -34.16 -1.06 -0.62
N GLY A 81 -34.55 -1.89 -1.59
CA GLY A 81 -34.51 -1.54 -3.01
C GLY A 81 -33.09 -1.53 -3.58
N LYS A 82 -32.84 -0.62 -4.53
CA LYS A 82 -31.49 -0.37 -5.07
C LYS A 82 -30.79 0.66 -4.18
N VAL A 83 -29.54 0.38 -3.80
CA VAL A 83 -28.72 1.21 -2.92
C VAL A 83 -27.38 1.46 -3.59
N LYS A 84 -27.11 2.74 -3.85
CA LYS A 84 -25.86 3.19 -4.48
C LYS A 84 -24.73 3.30 -3.46
N ASN A 85 -24.99 3.82 -2.26
CA ASN A 85 -24.03 3.90 -1.18
C ASN A 85 -24.62 3.33 0.11
N LEU A 86 -24.03 2.26 0.63
CA LEU A 86 -24.41 1.63 1.89
C LEU A 86 -23.34 1.91 2.95
N SER A 87 -23.72 2.52 4.06
CA SER A 87 -22.87 2.79 5.21
C SER A 87 -23.46 2.12 6.45
N LEU A 88 -22.69 1.23 7.05
CA LEU A 88 -23.06 0.48 8.24
C LEU A 88 -22.05 0.76 9.36
N GLY A 89 -22.52 1.30 10.49
CA GLY A 89 -21.68 1.65 11.64
C GLY A 89 -22.12 1.01 12.96
N GLY A 90 -21.13 0.62 13.78
CA GLY A 90 -21.34 0.21 15.16
C GLY A 90 -21.94 -1.20 15.31
N HIS A 91 -23.04 -1.35 16.05
CA HIS A 91 -23.69 -2.66 16.29
C HIS A 91 -24.58 -3.14 15.15
N ILE A 92 -24.68 -2.38 14.05
CA ILE A 92 -25.59 -2.67 12.92
C ILE A 92 -25.25 -3.97 12.16
N THR A 93 -24.18 -4.67 12.55
CA THR A 93 -23.67 -5.85 11.87
C THR A 93 -24.71 -6.96 11.71
N GLU A 94 -25.53 -7.10 12.73
CA GLU A 94 -26.55 -8.15 12.83
C GLU A 94 -27.78 -7.87 11.94
N ILE A 95 -27.91 -6.65 11.40
CA ILE A 95 -29.01 -6.28 10.51
C ILE A 95 -28.70 -6.59 9.05
N LEU A 96 -27.43 -6.65 8.66
CA LEU A 96 -27.06 -6.86 7.26
C LEU A 96 -27.74 -8.11 6.62
N PRO A 97 -27.81 -9.28 7.28
CA PRO A 97 -28.50 -10.46 6.73
C PRO A 97 -30.02 -10.29 6.58
N LYS A 98 -30.61 -9.27 7.22
CA LYS A 98 -32.05 -8.98 7.18
C LYS A 98 -32.41 -8.08 6.00
N LEU A 99 -31.45 -7.33 5.47
CA LEU A 99 -31.65 -6.42 4.36
C LEU A 99 -31.80 -7.19 3.04
N ILE A 100 -32.85 -6.89 2.30
CA ILE A 100 -33.04 -7.34 0.92
C ILE A 100 -32.62 -6.20 0.00
N ILE A 101 -31.44 -6.35 -0.60
CA ILE A 101 -30.95 -5.49 -1.68
C ILE A 101 -31.43 -6.07 -3.01
N HIS A 102 -31.90 -5.21 -3.91
CA HIS A 102 -32.40 -5.61 -5.22
C HIS A 102 -31.35 -6.45 -5.99
N LYS A 103 -31.79 -7.51 -6.69
CA LYS A 103 -30.89 -8.45 -7.40
C LYS A 103 -30.01 -7.80 -8.47
N GLU A 104 -30.48 -6.72 -9.09
CA GLU A 104 -29.74 -5.91 -10.08
C GLU A 104 -29.08 -4.67 -9.46
N ASN A 105 -28.76 -4.71 -8.15
CA ASN A 105 -28.11 -3.58 -7.51
C ASN A 105 -26.68 -3.41 -8.03
N GLU A 106 -26.33 -2.17 -8.38
CA GLU A 106 -24.98 -1.75 -8.72
C GLU A 106 -24.58 -0.68 -7.70
N MET A 107 -23.96 -1.13 -6.61
CA MET A 107 -23.51 -0.30 -5.51
C MET A 107 -22.17 0.36 -5.88
N GLU A 108 -22.07 1.67 -5.73
CA GLU A 108 -20.80 2.39 -5.86
C GLU A 108 -19.92 2.12 -4.66
N THR A 109 -20.46 2.26 -3.44
CA THR A 109 -19.67 2.12 -2.21
C THR A 109 -20.44 1.33 -1.15
N PHE A 110 -19.77 0.34 -0.56
CA PHE A 110 -20.18 -0.32 0.67
C PHE A 110 -19.12 -0.06 1.75
N VAL A 111 -19.47 0.74 2.76
CA VAL A 111 -18.65 0.94 3.97
C VAL A 111 -19.28 0.21 5.14
N PHE A 112 -18.45 -0.52 5.87
CA PHE A 112 -18.87 -1.19 7.09
C PHE A 112 -17.76 -1.10 8.14
N ASP A 113 -18.05 -0.41 9.24
CA ASP A 113 -17.12 -0.17 10.33
C ASP A 113 -17.74 -0.61 11.66
N THR A 114 -17.14 -1.62 12.30
CA THR A 114 -17.53 -1.99 13.65
C THR A 114 -16.36 -2.22 14.59
N GLY A 115 -16.46 -1.56 15.75
CA GLY A 115 -15.53 -1.68 16.87
C GLY A 115 -15.77 -2.90 17.76
N TYR A 116 -16.89 -3.63 17.58
CA TYR A 116 -17.42 -4.55 18.60
C TYR A 116 -17.30 -6.03 18.17
N SER A 117 -16.59 -6.85 18.96
CA SER A 117 -16.37 -8.29 18.66
C SER A 117 -17.55 -9.17 18.98
N LYS A 118 -18.28 -8.84 20.05
CA LYS A 118 -19.22 -9.77 20.70
C LYS A 118 -20.35 -10.23 19.77
N HIS A 119 -20.67 -9.41 18.78
CA HIS A 119 -21.85 -9.59 17.94
C HIS A 119 -21.66 -10.56 16.78
N PHE A 120 -20.42 -10.92 16.42
CA PHE A 120 -20.18 -11.95 15.39
C PHE A 120 -20.23 -13.37 15.95
N ALA A 121 -19.89 -13.57 17.23
CA ALA A 121 -19.95 -14.88 17.86
C ALA A 121 -21.39 -15.39 18.04
N GLU A 122 -22.35 -14.47 18.07
CA GLU A 122 -23.77 -14.74 18.31
C GLU A 122 -24.59 -14.90 17.02
N THR A 123 -23.98 -14.69 15.84
CA THR A 123 -24.57 -14.96 14.52
C THR A 123 -23.88 -16.12 13.76
N PRO A 124 -23.66 -17.30 14.37
CA PRO A 124 -22.92 -18.40 13.74
C PRO A 124 -23.64 -19.04 12.54
N ASP A 125 -24.94 -18.80 12.39
CA ASP A 125 -25.79 -19.50 11.40
C ASP A 125 -25.83 -18.84 10.02
N ILE A 126 -25.08 -17.76 9.80
CA ILE A 126 -25.02 -17.13 8.47
C ILE A 126 -24.06 -17.94 7.61
N GLU A 127 -24.61 -18.61 6.61
CA GLU A 127 -23.82 -19.35 5.60
C GLU A 127 -22.91 -18.40 4.81
N ASN A 128 -21.74 -18.89 4.39
CA ASN A 128 -20.86 -18.14 3.49
C ASN A 128 -21.57 -17.84 2.17
N ASN A 129 -21.32 -16.65 1.60
CA ASN A 129 -21.97 -16.19 0.37
C ASN A 129 -23.51 -16.17 0.42
N SER A 130 -24.11 -15.96 1.61
CA SER A 130 -25.57 -15.89 1.76
C SER A 130 -26.13 -14.47 1.61
N ILE A 131 -25.33 -13.43 1.86
CA ILE A 131 -25.76 -12.03 1.85
C ILE A 131 -25.54 -11.41 0.47
N TRP A 132 -26.60 -11.27 -0.33
CA TRP A 132 -26.51 -10.61 -1.62
C TRP A 132 -26.35 -9.09 -1.48
N VAL A 133 -25.27 -8.54 -2.03
CA VAL A 133 -25.02 -7.07 -2.05
C VAL A 133 -25.08 -6.45 -3.45
N GLY A 134 -25.25 -7.28 -4.49
CA GLY A 134 -25.17 -6.85 -5.88
C GLY A 134 -23.72 -6.67 -6.35
N LYS A 135 -23.54 -5.97 -7.48
CA LYS A 135 -22.22 -5.49 -7.89
C LYS A 135 -21.79 -4.38 -6.94
N VAL A 136 -20.51 -4.37 -6.57
CA VAL A 136 -19.94 -3.37 -5.67
C VAL A 136 -18.70 -2.80 -6.33
N GLY A 137 -18.64 -1.47 -6.47
CA GLY A 137 -17.44 -0.77 -6.91
C GLY A 137 -16.37 -0.78 -5.82
N THR A 138 -16.66 -0.16 -4.68
CA THR A 138 -15.73 0.00 -3.55
C THR A 138 -16.28 -0.68 -2.30
N LEU A 139 -15.48 -1.56 -1.69
CA LEU A 139 -15.81 -2.27 -0.45
C LEU A 139 -14.79 -1.94 0.65
N HIS A 140 -15.24 -1.26 1.70
CA HIS A 140 -14.42 -0.87 2.85
C HIS A 140 -14.93 -1.55 4.11
N LEU A 141 -14.17 -2.50 4.65
CA LEU A 141 -14.50 -3.19 5.89
C LEU A 141 -13.46 -2.86 6.97
N LYS A 142 -13.92 -2.40 8.13
CA LYS A 142 -13.08 -1.99 9.26
C LYS A 142 -13.42 -2.72 10.54
N GLY A 143 -12.37 -3.02 11.29
CA GLY A 143 -12.43 -3.74 12.56
C GLY A 143 -13.04 -5.13 12.40
N TYR A 144 -14.02 -5.46 13.24
CA TYR A 144 -14.64 -6.78 13.17
C TYR A 144 -15.53 -6.96 11.93
N ALA A 145 -15.86 -5.87 11.20
CA ALA A 145 -16.62 -5.96 9.96
C ALA A 145 -15.92 -6.81 8.91
N VAL A 146 -14.60 -6.97 9.00
CA VAL A 146 -13.83 -7.80 8.08
C VAL A 146 -14.27 -9.28 8.09
N ASP A 147 -14.78 -9.79 9.21
CA ASP A 147 -15.30 -11.17 9.29
C ASP A 147 -16.59 -11.36 8.47
N ILE A 148 -17.34 -10.29 8.16
CA ILE A 148 -18.53 -10.40 7.29
C ILE A 148 -18.16 -10.72 5.84
N PHE A 149 -16.91 -10.51 5.45
CA PHE A 149 -16.52 -10.57 4.05
C PHE A 149 -16.81 -11.95 3.43
N THR A 150 -16.64 -13.04 4.18
CA THR A 150 -16.98 -14.40 3.73
C THR A 150 -18.48 -14.65 3.55
N LYS A 151 -19.32 -13.82 4.19
CA LYS A 151 -20.78 -13.91 4.13
C LYS A 151 -21.35 -13.12 2.95
N LEU A 152 -20.60 -12.15 2.43
CA LEU A 152 -21.01 -11.35 1.28
C LEU A 152 -20.96 -12.18 -0.01
N ARG A 153 -22.07 -12.20 -0.73
CA ARG A 153 -22.17 -12.76 -2.07
C ARG A 153 -22.00 -11.63 -3.09
N ILE A 154 -20.82 -11.58 -3.68
CA ILE A 154 -20.48 -10.67 -4.79
C ILE A 154 -20.55 -11.49 -6.10
N PRO A 155 -21.21 -10.98 -7.16
CA PRO A 155 -21.25 -11.65 -8.47
C PRO A 155 -19.85 -11.92 -9.03
N GLU A 156 -19.67 -13.05 -9.73
CA GLU A 156 -18.37 -13.43 -10.29
C GLU A 156 -17.85 -12.43 -11.35
N GLU A 157 -18.78 -11.80 -12.07
CA GLU A 157 -18.52 -10.78 -13.08
C GLU A 157 -18.19 -9.40 -12.49
N ASN A 158 -18.23 -9.24 -11.16
CA ASN A 158 -17.92 -7.97 -10.50
C ASN A 158 -16.44 -7.60 -10.69
N VAL A 159 -16.20 -6.35 -11.05
CA VAL A 159 -14.87 -5.75 -11.08
C VAL A 159 -14.79 -4.76 -9.92
N LEU A 160 -14.11 -5.14 -8.83
CA LEU A 160 -13.92 -4.27 -7.68
C LEU A 160 -12.97 -3.13 -8.06
N GLU A 161 -13.45 -1.89 -7.96
CA GLU A 161 -12.58 -0.72 -8.06
C GLU A 161 -11.62 -0.68 -6.87
N GLU A 162 -12.10 -1.02 -5.67
CA GLU A 162 -11.29 -1.00 -4.45
C GLU A 162 -11.83 -1.96 -3.37
N LEU A 163 -10.93 -2.77 -2.79
CA LEU A 163 -11.16 -3.52 -1.57
C LEU A 163 -10.19 -3.03 -0.50
N SER A 164 -10.73 -2.44 0.57
CA SER A 164 -9.95 -1.99 1.73
C SER A 164 -10.41 -2.73 2.97
N LEU A 165 -9.52 -3.56 3.53
CA LEU A 165 -9.76 -4.31 4.76
C LEU A 165 -8.79 -3.83 5.84
N ASN A 166 -9.31 -3.27 6.92
CA ASN A 166 -8.49 -2.71 7.99
C ASN A 166 -8.90 -3.26 9.34
N THR A 167 -7.98 -3.93 10.02
CA THR A 167 -8.16 -4.40 11.39
C THR A 167 -7.05 -3.85 12.28
N ASN A 168 -7.38 -3.39 13.47
CA ASN A 168 -6.36 -3.03 14.46
C ASN A 168 -5.91 -4.25 15.30
N GLU A 169 -4.97 -4.06 16.22
CA GLU A 169 -4.41 -5.12 17.06
C GLU A 169 -5.43 -5.86 17.94
N GLN A 170 -6.52 -5.20 18.32
CA GLN A 170 -7.54 -5.76 19.20
C GLN A 170 -8.62 -6.52 18.41
N GLN A 171 -8.60 -6.38 17.09
CA GLN A 171 -9.65 -6.82 16.18
C GLN A 171 -9.12 -7.90 15.23
N LYS A 172 -8.49 -8.94 15.76
CA LYS A 172 -8.10 -10.09 14.94
C LYS A 172 -9.39 -10.74 14.39
N PRO A 173 -9.59 -10.76 13.06
CA PRO A 173 -10.75 -11.41 12.48
C PRO A 173 -10.59 -12.92 12.71
N THR A 174 -11.64 -13.57 13.19
CA THR A 174 -11.55 -14.96 13.64
C THR A 174 -12.25 -15.92 12.71
N GLU A 175 -13.31 -15.48 12.06
CA GLU A 175 -14.13 -16.33 11.21
C GLU A 175 -13.47 -16.48 9.84
N ILE A 176 -13.08 -15.37 9.22
CA ILE A 176 -12.42 -15.39 7.92
C ILE A 176 -11.12 -16.18 7.95
N LEU A 177 -10.42 -16.23 9.09
CA LEU A 177 -9.17 -16.98 9.22
C LEU A 177 -9.37 -18.49 9.36
N LYS A 178 -10.60 -18.98 9.57
CA LYS A 178 -10.90 -20.42 9.52
C LYS A 178 -11.04 -20.93 8.09
N GLU A 179 -11.30 -20.03 7.14
CA GLU A 179 -11.44 -20.38 5.73
C GLU A 179 -10.14 -20.95 5.16
N GLU A 180 -10.30 -21.89 4.23
CA GLU A 180 -9.19 -22.48 3.50
C GLU A 180 -8.51 -21.45 2.57
N ASN A 181 -7.26 -21.72 2.18
CA ASN A 181 -6.58 -20.87 1.20
C ASN A 181 -7.30 -20.93 -0.14
N ASN A 182 -7.38 -19.79 -0.84
CA ASN A 182 -8.11 -19.64 -2.11
C ASN A 182 -9.59 -20.08 -2.02
N SER A 183 -10.31 -19.63 -1.00
CA SER A 183 -11.74 -19.93 -0.79
C SER A 183 -12.66 -18.72 -1.05
N ILE A 184 -12.12 -17.50 -1.00
CA ILE A 184 -12.90 -16.26 -1.09
C ILE A 184 -12.68 -15.64 -2.47
N TRP A 185 -13.66 -15.79 -3.37
CA TRP A 185 -13.60 -15.19 -4.69
C TRP A 185 -13.76 -13.66 -4.63
N VAL A 186 -12.76 -12.93 -5.14
CA VAL A 186 -12.82 -11.47 -5.27
C VAL A 186 -12.84 -10.99 -6.72
N GLY A 187 -12.76 -11.92 -7.68
CA GLY A 187 -12.80 -11.62 -9.10
C GLY A 187 -11.63 -10.77 -9.59
N LYS A 188 -11.94 -9.78 -10.42
CA LYS A 188 -11.00 -8.76 -10.89
C LYS A 188 -11.08 -7.57 -9.96
N MET A 189 -9.93 -6.99 -9.62
CA MET A 189 -9.83 -5.88 -8.68
C MET A 189 -8.73 -4.93 -9.07
N ARG A 190 -9.05 -3.63 -9.09
CA ARG A 190 -8.10 -2.56 -9.40
C ARG A 190 -7.22 -2.21 -8.20
N LYS A 191 -7.75 -2.13 -6.99
CA LYS A 191 -6.96 -1.80 -5.79
C LYS A 191 -7.25 -2.72 -4.61
N LEU A 192 -6.20 -3.16 -3.93
CA LEU A 192 -6.25 -3.92 -2.69
C LEU A 192 -5.44 -3.23 -1.60
N GLU A 193 -6.12 -2.80 -0.54
CA GLU A 193 -5.48 -2.28 0.68
C GLU A 193 -5.79 -3.23 1.84
N LEU A 194 -4.75 -3.80 2.45
CA LEU A 194 -4.88 -4.62 3.65
C LEU A 194 -4.00 -4.06 4.76
N SER A 195 -4.59 -3.82 5.94
CA SER A 195 -3.85 -3.36 7.10
C SER A 195 -4.12 -4.11 8.40
N GLY A 196 -3.05 -4.32 9.17
CA GLY A 196 -3.06 -5.08 10.42
C GLY A 196 -3.34 -6.57 10.19
N TYR A 197 -4.21 -7.18 11.00
CA TYR A 197 -4.59 -8.59 10.84
C TYR A 197 -5.30 -8.91 9.52
N ALA A 198 -5.88 -7.93 8.83
CA ALA A 198 -6.49 -8.12 7.51
C ALA A 198 -5.49 -8.63 6.48
N VAL A 199 -4.18 -8.41 6.68
CA VAL A 199 -3.14 -8.97 5.82
C VAL A 199 -3.17 -10.51 5.86
N GLU A 200 -3.53 -11.16 6.97
CA GLU A 200 -3.66 -12.63 7.07
C GLU A 200 -4.75 -13.20 6.13
N ILE A 201 -5.62 -12.36 5.57
CA ILE A 201 -6.69 -12.79 4.65
C ILE A 201 -6.13 -13.01 3.24
N LEU A 202 -4.99 -12.40 2.89
CA LEU A 202 -4.43 -12.47 1.53
C LEU A 202 -4.35 -13.90 0.94
N PRO A 203 -3.92 -14.95 1.68
CA PRO A 203 -3.92 -16.34 1.18
C PRO A 203 -5.28 -16.93 0.83
N ARG A 204 -6.36 -16.33 1.34
CA ARG A 204 -7.74 -16.83 1.17
C ARG A 204 -8.41 -16.21 -0.04
N LEU A 205 -7.90 -15.08 -0.53
CA LEU A 205 -8.43 -14.39 -1.69
C LEU A 205 -8.09 -15.14 -2.97
N ILE A 206 -9.10 -15.46 -3.77
CA ILE A 206 -8.94 -15.92 -5.15
C ILE A 206 -8.96 -14.69 -6.05
N ILE A 207 -7.77 -14.26 -6.47
CA ILE A 207 -7.58 -13.19 -7.44
C ILE A 207 -7.54 -13.82 -8.83
N HIS A 208 -8.36 -13.32 -9.76
CA HIS A 208 -8.41 -13.83 -11.13
C HIS A 208 -7.02 -13.84 -11.79
N GLU A 209 -6.69 -14.86 -12.58
CA GLU A 209 -5.34 -15.04 -13.14
C GLU A 209 -4.90 -13.87 -14.06
N GLU A 210 -5.85 -13.34 -14.82
CA GLU A 210 -5.69 -12.14 -15.67
C GLU A 210 -5.82 -10.81 -14.92
N ASN A 211 -5.83 -10.80 -13.58
CA ASN A 211 -6.02 -9.55 -12.85
C ASN A 211 -4.86 -8.57 -13.12
N GLU A 212 -5.22 -7.35 -13.52
CA GLU A 212 -4.31 -6.23 -13.69
C GLU A 212 -4.58 -5.18 -12.61
N MET A 213 -3.97 -5.41 -11.45
CA MET A 213 -4.11 -4.55 -10.27
C MET A 213 -3.37 -3.23 -10.49
N GLU A 214 -4.04 -2.11 -10.23
CA GLU A 214 -3.43 -0.79 -10.18
C GLU A 214 -2.59 -0.61 -8.92
N GLU A 215 -3.07 -1.08 -7.77
CA GLU A 215 -2.39 -0.89 -6.49
C GLU A 215 -2.60 -2.06 -5.50
N LEU A 216 -1.50 -2.53 -4.91
CA LEU A 216 -1.45 -3.42 -3.76
C LEU A 216 -0.71 -2.71 -2.63
N ASP A 217 -1.42 -2.26 -1.58
CA ASP A 217 -0.82 -1.67 -0.36
C ASP A 217 -1.06 -2.59 0.84
N LEU A 218 0.03 -3.11 1.41
CA LEU A 218 0.01 -3.99 2.58
C LEU A 218 0.78 -3.34 3.73
N ARG A 219 0.14 -3.18 4.89
CA ARG A 219 0.77 -2.60 6.09
C ARG A 219 0.47 -3.36 7.36
N THR A 220 1.49 -3.67 8.17
CA THR A 220 1.26 -4.41 9.42
C THR A 220 2.35 -4.14 10.45
N GLY A 221 1.94 -3.73 11.66
CA GLY A 221 2.85 -3.35 12.75
C GLY A 221 3.40 -4.53 13.55
N PHE A 222 2.85 -5.74 13.37
CA PHE A 222 3.16 -6.92 14.19
C PHE A 222 3.45 -8.15 13.35
N LEU A 223 4.44 -8.94 13.78
CA LEU A 223 4.79 -10.20 13.12
C LEU A 223 3.65 -11.23 13.18
N GLY A 224 2.89 -11.22 14.27
CA GLY A 224 1.75 -12.12 14.48
C GLY A 224 0.78 -12.10 13.30
N GLN A 225 0.54 -10.89 12.75
CA GLN A 225 -0.38 -10.56 11.66
C GLN A 225 0.01 -11.12 10.28
N ILE A 226 1.12 -11.85 10.16
CA ILE A 226 1.56 -12.47 8.89
C ILE A 226 2.11 -13.89 9.09
N THR A 227 1.93 -14.47 10.28
CA THR A 227 2.61 -15.73 10.65
C THR A 227 2.27 -16.88 9.71
N GLU A 228 1.01 -16.99 9.28
CA GLU A 228 0.57 -18.02 8.33
C GLU A 228 1.24 -17.84 6.96
N ILE A 229 1.25 -16.61 6.44
CA ILE A 229 1.87 -16.26 5.15
C ILE A 229 3.35 -16.62 5.14
N LEU A 230 4.07 -16.38 6.24
CA LEU A 230 5.50 -16.70 6.32
C LEU A 230 5.80 -18.20 6.25
N ARG A 231 4.84 -19.07 6.59
CA ARG A 231 4.97 -20.53 6.46
C ARG A 231 4.76 -21.00 5.03
N MET A 232 4.17 -20.17 4.17
CA MET A 232 3.93 -20.52 2.78
C MET A 232 5.22 -20.59 1.97
N LYS A 233 5.20 -21.31 0.84
CA LYS A 233 6.33 -21.37 -0.10
C LYS A 233 6.49 -20.03 -0.82
N ASN A 234 7.70 -19.74 -1.30
CA ASN A 234 7.93 -18.54 -2.10
C ASN A 234 7.08 -18.60 -3.39
N LYS A 235 6.57 -17.44 -3.84
CA LYS A 235 5.69 -17.29 -5.02
C LYS A 235 4.37 -18.07 -4.97
N SER A 236 3.92 -18.47 -3.79
CA SER A 236 2.65 -19.21 -3.63
C SER A 236 1.42 -18.30 -3.53
N LEU A 237 1.61 -17.01 -3.23
CA LEU A 237 0.54 -16.01 -3.20
C LEU A 237 0.44 -15.29 -4.55
N TRP A 238 -0.39 -15.79 -5.46
CA TRP A 238 -0.57 -15.20 -6.77
C TRP A 238 -1.33 -13.87 -6.69
N VAL A 239 -0.75 -12.79 -7.24
CA VAL A 239 -1.37 -11.46 -7.28
C VAL A 239 -1.51 -10.88 -8.71
N GLY A 240 -1.21 -11.68 -9.74
CA GLY A 240 -1.34 -11.28 -11.14
C GLY A 240 -0.31 -10.22 -11.58
N LYS A 241 -0.77 -9.22 -12.35
CA LYS A 241 0.02 -8.03 -12.69
C LYS A 241 -0.31 -6.91 -11.70
N VAL A 242 0.70 -6.21 -11.18
CA VAL A 242 0.55 -5.13 -10.20
C VAL A 242 1.31 -3.90 -10.69
N LYS A 243 0.61 -2.77 -10.87
CA LYS A 243 1.25 -1.50 -11.28
C LYS A 243 1.94 -0.81 -10.11
N VAL A 244 1.34 -0.78 -8.92
CA VAL A 244 1.90 -0.15 -7.72
C VAL A 244 1.92 -1.17 -6.59
N LEU A 245 3.11 -1.46 -6.05
CA LEU A 245 3.28 -2.31 -4.87
C LEU A 245 3.89 -1.49 -3.73
N LYS A 246 3.16 -1.40 -2.61
CA LYS A 246 3.60 -0.75 -1.38
C LYS A 246 3.60 -1.78 -0.25
N LEU A 247 4.77 -2.02 0.34
CA LEU A 247 4.91 -2.87 1.52
C LEU A 247 5.56 -2.08 2.65
N ARG A 248 4.88 -2.02 3.79
CA ARG A 248 5.33 -1.27 4.97
C ARG A 248 5.46 -2.17 6.19
N ASP A 249 6.47 -1.90 7.00
CA ASP A 249 6.69 -2.57 8.29
C ASP A 249 6.90 -4.09 8.11
N HIS A 250 6.15 -4.95 8.81
CA HIS A 250 6.35 -6.40 8.73
C HIS A 250 5.93 -7.01 7.39
N THR A 251 5.06 -6.35 6.59
CA THR A 251 4.56 -6.93 5.33
C THR A 251 5.65 -7.07 4.28
N ILE A 252 6.78 -6.39 4.44
CA ILE A 252 7.96 -6.60 3.60
C ILE A 252 8.38 -8.08 3.57
N LYS A 253 8.23 -8.81 4.68
CA LYS A 253 8.53 -10.26 4.75
C LYS A 253 7.67 -11.12 3.82
N ILE A 254 6.54 -10.60 3.34
CA ILE A 254 5.64 -11.27 2.39
C ILE A 254 6.20 -11.18 0.96
N LEU A 255 7.10 -10.24 0.65
CA LEU A 255 7.58 -10.02 -0.71
C LEU A 255 8.06 -11.30 -1.43
N PRO A 256 8.86 -12.22 -0.81
CA PRO A 256 9.24 -13.47 -1.47
C PRO A 256 8.07 -14.45 -1.69
N LYS A 257 6.97 -14.29 -0.94
CA LYS A 257 5.76 -15.12 -1.03
C LYS A 257 4.85 -14.71 -2.18
N LEU A 258 4.91 -13.44 -2.59
CA LEU A 258 4.14 -12.93 -3.72
C LEU A 258 4.62 -13.54 -5.06
N GLY A 259 3.66 -14.05 -5.82
CA GLY A 259 3.83 -14.52 -7.19
C GLY A 259 3.25 -13.48 -8.16
N PHE A 260 4.12 -12.95 -9.02
CA PHE A 260 3.74 -12.00 -10.07
C PHE A 260 3.74 -12.68 -11.43
N HIS A 261 2.93 -12.15 -12.34
CA HIS A 261 2.97 -12.55 -13.74
C HIS A 261 4.36 -12.33 -14.37
N LYS A 262 4.75 -13.19 -15.32
CA LYS A 262 6.05 -13.13 -16.02
C LYS A 262 6.28 -11.81 -16.77
N GLU A 263 5.19 -11.19 -17.22
CA GLU A 263 5.19 -9.90 -17.94
C GLU A 263 4.82 -8.72 -17.03
N ASN A 264 4.98 -8.86 -15.70
CA ASN A 264 4.66 -7.79 -14.78
C ASN A 264 5.49 -6.52 -15.06
N GLN A 265 4.81 -5.38 -15.16
CA GLN A 265 5.40 -4.06 -15.37
C GLN A 265 4.90 -3.12 -14.26
N MET A 266 5.70 -2.97 -13.20
CA MET A 266 5.41 -2.09 -12.09
C MET A 266 5.76 -0.65 -12.46
N LYS A 267 4.82 0.26 -12.25
CA LYS A 267 5.09 1.70 -12.18
C LYS A 267 5.88 2.05 -10.91
N VAL A 268 5.49 1.48 -9.77
CA VAL A 268 6.13 1.78 -8.48
C VAL A 268 6.29 0.53 -7.64
N LEU A 269 7.50 0.30 -7.14
CA LEU A 269 7.79 -0.61 -6.03
C LEU A 269 8.34 0.22 -4.87
N SER A 270 7.57 0.34 -3.79
CA SER A 270 7.92 1.15 -2.61
C SER A 270 7.95 0.28 -1.36
N LEU A 271 9.13 0.16 -0.75
CA LEU A 271 9.34 -0.65 0.46
C LEU A 271 9.84 0.26 1.60
N PHE A 272 9.20 0.17 2.77
CA PHE A 272 9.55 0.97 3.95
C PHE A 272 9.54 0.15 5.24
N THR A 273 10.67 0.13 5.96
CA THR A 273 10.74 -0.28 7.37
C THR A 273 11.94 0.36 8.06
N ASP A 274 11.74 0.78 9.30
CA ASP A 274 12.76 1.33 10.19
C ASP A 274 13.33 0.30 11.18
N LYS A 275 12.82 -0.96 11.17
CA LYS A 275 13.23 -2.02 12.09
C LYS A 275 14.06 -3.12 11.42
N PRO A 276 15.31 -3.37 11.85
CA PRO A 276 16.17 -4.43 11.32
C PRO A 276 15.54 -5.82 11.33
N SER A 277 14.79 -6.15 12.38
CA SER A 277 14.14 -7.45 12.54
C SER A 277 13.10 -7.77 11.46
N TYR A 278 12.70 -6.77 10.66
CA TYR A 278 11.65 -6.91 9.66
C TYR A 278 12.17 -7.48 8.34
N ILE A 279 13.49 -7.47 8.10
CA ILE A 279 14.04 -7.99 6.84
C ILE A 279 14.85 -9.28 7.00
N VAL A 280 15.11 -9.74 8.23
CA VAL A 280 15.99 -10.90 8.53
C VAL A 280 15.63 -12.14 7.71
N SER A 281 14.33 -12.38 7.47
CA SER A 281 13.88 -13.50 6.62
C SER A 281 14.27 -13.33 5.16
N ILE A 282 14.23 -12.10 4.64
CA ILE A 282 14.59 -11.78 3.25
C ILE A 282 16.11 -11.74 3.07
N SER A 283 16.87 -11.32 4.08
CA SER A 283 18.34 -11.31 3.99
C SER A 283 18.93 -12.71 3.76
N ARG A 284 18.19 -13.77 4.15
CA ARG A 284 18.54 -15.18 3.93
C ARG A 284 18.20 -15.68 2.53
N GLU A 285 17.39 -14.95 1.77
CA GLU A 285 17.09 -15.29 0.38
C GLU A 285 18.35 -15.16 -0.48
N GLU A 286 18.43 -15.95 -1.55
CA GLU A 286 19.51 -15.82 -2.52
C GLU A 286 19.43 -14.48 -3.27
N ASN A 287 20.59 -13.97 -3.71
CA ASN A 287 20.60 -12.77 -4.54
C ASN A 287 19.85 -13.03 -5.84
N LYS A 288 19.02 -12.06 -6.27
CA LYS A 288 18.15 -12.16 -7.45
C LYS A 288 17.14 -13.33 -7.40
N SER A 289 16.68 -13.74 -6.22
CA SER A 289 15.63 -14.78 -6.11
C SER A 289 14.20 -14.22 -6.24
N ILE A 290 13.99 -12.95 -5.89
CA ILE A 290 12.66 -12.31 -5.81
C ILE A 290 12.33 -11.64 -7.14
N TRP A 291 11.48 -12.25 -7.95
CA TRP A 291 11.05 -11.68 -9.23
C TRP A 291 10.05 -10.53 -9.03
N VAL A 292 10.35 -9.35 -9.60
CA VAL A 292 9.43 -8.19 -9.58
C VAL A 292 9.03 -7.71 -10.98
N GLY A 293 9.63 -8.25 -12.04
CA GLY A 293 9.35 -7.86 -13.42
C GLY A 293 10.15 -6.61 -13.86
N LYS A 294 9.53 -5.78 -14.69
CA LYS A 294 10.03 -4.43 -15.02
C LYS A 294 9.53 -3.45 -13.95
N VAL A 295 10.36 -2.49 -13.54
CA VAL A 295 10.07 -1.50 -12.51
C VAL A 295 10.49 -0.13 -13.02
N GLU A 296 9.51 0.76 -13.18
CA GLU A 296 9.69 2.15 -13.60
C GLU A 296 10.28 2.99 -12.47
N LYS A 297 9.73 2.88 -11.25
CA LYS A 297 10.23 3.55 -10.04
C LYS A 297 10.46 2.57 -8.89
N LEU A 298 11.68 2.56 -8.34
CA LEU A 298 12.03 1.77 -7.17
C LEU A 298 12.40 2.69 -6.00
N GLU A 299 11.65 2.61 -4.90
CA GLU A 299 11.86 3.38 -3.68
C GLU A 299 12.14 2.44 -2.51
N LEU A 300 13.36 2.52 -1.96
CA LEU A 300 13.76 1.75 -0.78
C LEU A 300 14.21 2.70 0.32
N TYR A 301 13.52 2.60 1.47
CA TYR A 301 13.77 3.42 2.65
C TYR A 301 14.35 2.61 3.80
N ASP A 302 15.29 3.24 4.50
CA ASP A 302 15.92 2.74 5.72
C ASP A 302 16.43 1.31 5.54
N GLN A 303 15.93 0.34 6.31
CA GLN A 303 16.45 -1.04 6.29
C GLN A 303 16.10 -1.79 4.98
N THR A 304 15.07 -1.38 4.25
CA THR A 304 14.68 -2.08 3.00
C THR A 304 15.72 -1.98 1.89
N VAL A 305 16.68 -1.07 2.02
CA VAL A 305 17.79 -0.96 1.08
C VAL A 305 18.60 -2.27 0.99
N GLU A 306 18.70 -3.05 2.07
CA GLU A 306 19.39 -4.35 2.04
C GLU A 306 18.66 -5.42 1.22
N ILE A 307 17.41 -5.17 0.80
CA ILE A 307 16.65 -6.09 -0.06
C ILE A 307 17.09 -5.95 -1.52
N LEU A 308 17.72 -4.83 -1.90
CA LEU A 308 18.09 -4.55 -3.29
C LEU A 308 18.84 -5.70 -4.00
N PRO A 309 19.86 -6.37 -3.40
CA PRO A 309 20.54 -7.51 -4.02
C PRO A 309 19.64 -8.74 -4.24
N LYS A 310 18.54 -8.84 -3.48
CA LYS A 310 17.58 -9.97 -3.53
C LYS A 310 16.57 -9.80 -4.66
N LEU A 311 16.33 -8.57 -5.11
CA LEU A 311 15.42 -8.26 -6.21
C LEU A 311 16.00 -8.75 -7.55
N ARG A 312 15.18 -9.47 -8.30
CA ARG A 312 15.40 -9.85 -9.69
C ARG A 312 14.57 -8.95 -10.59
N ILE A 313 15.20 -7.88 -11.04
CA ILE A 313 14.64 -6.94 -12.02
C ILE A 313 14.92 -7.48 -13.43
N HIS A 314 13.96 -7.32 -14.35
CA HIS A 314 14.10 -7.76 -15.74
C HIS A 314 15.36 -7.17 -16.40
N LYS A 315 16.09 -7.96 -17.21
CA LYS A 315 17.37 -7.54 -17.84
C LYS A 315 17.26 -6.27 -18.71
N GLU A 316 16.13 -6.12 -19.39
CA GLU A 316 15.78 -4.98 -20.26
C GLU A 316 15.08 -3.84 -19.51
N ASN A 317 15.18 -3.78 -18.17
CA ASN A 317 14.55 -2.71 -17.42
C ASN A 317 15.23 -1.36 -17.69
N VAL A 318 14.41 -0.37 -18.04
CA VAL A 318 14.79 1.05 -18.08
C VAL A 318 14.00 1.72 -16.97
N MET A 319 14.69 2.02 -15.87
CA MET A 319 14.09 2.61 -14.68
C MET A 319 14.09 4.14 -14.83
N GLU A 320 12.93 4.75 -14.64
CA GLU A 320 12.80 6.21 -14.58
C GLU A 320 13.47 6.75 -13.32
N GLU A 321 13.25 6.11 -12.16
CA GLU A 321 13.82 6.55 -10.90
C GLU A 321 14.20 5.40 -9.95
N LEU A 322 15.46 5.43 -9.48
CA LEU A 322 15.94 4.65 -8.35
C LEU A 322 16.18 5.60 -7.17
N PHE A 323 15.39 5.45 -6.11
CA PHE A 323 15.54 6.21 -4.87
C PHE A 323 15.89 5.31 -3.70
N LEU A 324 17.07 5.54 -3.12
CA LEU A 324 17.52 4.88 -1.90
C LEU A 324 17.78 5.94 -0.83
N SER A 325 17.21 5.77 0.35
CA SER A 325 17.45 6.66 1.50
C SER A 325 17.60 5.84 2.77
N SER A 326 18.61 6.13 3.58
CA SER A 326 18.80 5.46 4.86
C SER A 326 19.45 6.40 5.87
N ARG A 327 18.82 6.50 7.04
CA ARG A 327 19.28 7.38 8.13
C ARG A 327 20.25 6.70 9.08
N CYS A 328 20.41 5.37 9.03
CA CYS A 328 21.27 4.61 9.94
C CYS A 328 22.29 3.73 9.20
N TYR A 329 23.54 3.70 9.69
CA TYR A 329 24.61 2.89 9.10
C TYR A 329 24.31 1.39 9.19
N SER A 330 23.72 0.95 10.31
CA SER A 330 23.37 -0.46 10.53
C SER A 330 22.33 -0.99 9.54
N PHE A 331 21.66 -0.11 8.78
CA PHE A 331 20.65 -0.48 7.79
C PHE A 331 21.26 -0.80 6.42
N ILE A 332 22.58 -0.68 6.27
CA ILE A 332 23.27 -0.97 5.00
C ILE A 332 24.50 -1.86 5.18
N THR A 333 24.73 -2.39 6.37
CA THR A 333 25.96 -3.13 6.67
C THR A 333 26.12 -4.39 5.85
N GLU A 334 25.03 -5.11 5.54
CA GLU A 334 25.12 -6.33 4.75
C GLU A 334 25.35 -6.02 3.26
N ILE A 335 24.64 -5.04 2.71
CA ILE A 335 24.81 -4.62 1.31
C ILE A 335 26.21 -4.02 1.04
N LEU A 336 26.87 -3.46 2.05
CA LEU A 336 28.26 -2.99 1.92
C LEU A 336 29.29 -4.12 1.78
N LYS A 337 28.95 -5.35 2.18
CA LYS A 337 29.81 -6.54 2.01
C LYS A 337 29.76 -7.10 0.59
N GLU A 338 28.75 -6.71 -0.19
CA GLU A 338 28.62 -7.11 -1.59
C GLU A 338 29.85 -6.71 -2.41
N GLU A 339 30.16 -7.48 -3.46
CA GLU A 339 31.25 -7.14 -4.35
C GLU A 339 30.98 -5.82 -5.11
N LYS A 340 32.05 -5.19 -5.57
CA LYS A 340 31.94 -3.98 -6.39
C LYS A 340 31.18 -4.31 -7.68
N ASN A 341 30.20 -3.47 -8.03
CA ASN A 341 29.36 -3.68 -9.21
C ASN A 341 28.63 -5.06 -9.25
N SER A 342 28.25 -5.64 -8.10
CA SER A 342 27.51 -6.92 -8.08
C SER A 342 25.99 -6.74 -8.24
N ILE A 343 25.46 -5.57 -7.88
CA ILE A 343 24.02 -5.29 -7.77
C ILE A 343 23.51 -4.69 -9.08
N TRP A 344 22.89 -5.50 -9.93
CA TRP A 344 22.35 -5.03 -11.22
C TRP A 344 21.10 -4.17 -11.04
N VAL A 345 21.13 -2.94 -11.56
CA VAL A 345 19.98 -2.01 -11.57
C VAL A 345 19.50 -1.63 -12.97
N GLY A 346 20.17 -2.11 -14.03
CA GLY A 346 19.79 -1.82 -15.42
C GLY A 346 20.18 -0.42 -15.90
N LYS A 347 19.38 0.14 -16.81
CA LYS A 347 19.44 1.55 -17.20
C LYS A 347 18.60 2.36 -16.22
N VAL A 348 19.10 3.50 -15.75
CA VAL A 348 18.48 4.38 -14.74
C VAL A 348 18.57 5.83 -15.20
N LYS A 349 17.43 6.48 -15.42
CA LYS A 349 17.37 7.89 -15.80
C LYS A 349 17.63 8.82 -14.62
N VAL A 350 17.04 8.54 -13.45
CA VAL A 350 17.22 9.33 -12.23
C VAL A 350 17.71 8.43 -11.09
N LEU A 351 18.90 8.72 -10.57
CA LEU A 351 19.44 8.07 -9.37
C LEU A 351 19.49 9.07 -8.22
N LYS A 352 18.77 8.79 -7.14
CA LYS A 352 18.77 9.58 -5.91
C LYS A 352 19.26 8.72 -4.75
N LEU A 353 20.36 9.14 -4.14
CA LEU A 353 20.90 8.51 -2.93
C LEU A 353 20.95 9.54 -1.80
N GLU A 354 20.41 9.17 -0.64
CA GLU A 354 20.41 10.00 0.54
C GLU A 354 20.94 9.25 1.78
N GLY A 355 21.66 9.97 2.63
CA GLY A 355 22.15 9.44 3.91
C GLY A 355 23.22 8.36 3.72
N TYR A 356 23.17 7.28 4.50
CA TYR A 356 24.18 6.22 4.41
C TYR A 356 24.19 5.49 3.06
N THR A 357 23.11 5.56 2.27
CA THR A 357 23.02 4.85 0.98
C THR A 357 24.04 5.31 -0.06
N LEU A 358 24.69 6.46 0.13
CA LEU A 358 25.81 6.89 -0.71
C LEU A 358 26.97 5.86 -0.68
N GLY A 359 27.16 5.15 0.43
CA GLY A 359 28.14 4.06 0.55
C GLY A 359 27.85 2.84 -0.35
N ILE A 360 26.61 2.70 -0.85
CA ILE A 360 26.19 1.60 -1.72
C ILE A 360 26.50 1.89 -3.20
N LEU A 361 26.71 3.16 -3.58
CA LEU A 361 26.97 3.53 -4.97
C LEU A 361 28.07 2.68 -5.67
N PRO A 362 29.21 2.35 -5.01
CA PRO A 362 30.23 1.47 -5.62
C PRO A 362 29.78 0.01 -5.85
N LYS A 363 28.68 -0.42 -5.23
CA LYS A 363 28.11 -1.77 -5.33
C LYS A 363 27.12 -1.88 -6.49
N LEU A 364 26.53 -0.76 -6.91
CA LEU A 364 25.57 -0.72 -8.00
C LEU A 364 26.27 -0.95 -9.35
N ARG A 365 25.70 -1.86 -10.14
CA ARG A 365 26.06 -2.10 -11.54
C ARG A 365 25.02 -1.43 -12.43
N ILE A 366 25.35 -0.21 -12.83
CA ILE A 366 24.62 0.55 -13.84
C ILE A 366 25.07 0.09 -15.24
N HIS A 367 24.15 -0.03 -16.18
CA HIS A 367 24.47 -0.40 -17.56
C HIS A 367 25.53 0.53 -18.17
N GLU A 368 26.46 0.01 -18.99
CA GLU A 368 27.58 0.78 -19.54
C GLU A 368 27.13 1.93 -20.45
N GLU A 369 26.12 1.66 -21.27
CA GLU A 369 25.41 2.64 -22.12
C GLU A 369 24.38 3.51 -21.37
N ASN A 370 24.43 3.60 -20.04
CA ASN A 370 23.44 4.40 -19.32
C ASN A 370 23.65 5.90 -19.56
N GLU A 371 22.59 6.56 -20.02
CA GLU A 371 22.49 8.01 -20.13
C GLU A 371 21.57 8.54 -19.03
N MET A 372 22.16 8.89 -17.90
CA MET A 372 21.43 9.38 -16.73
C MET A 372 21.04 10.84 -16.93
N GLU A 373 19.75 11.14 -16.76
CA GLU A 373 19.22 12.51 -16.77
C GLU A 373 19.65 13.26 -15.50
N LYS A 374 19.58 12.59 -14.34
CA LYS A 374 19.93 13.19 -13.04
C LYS A 374 20.58 12.21 -12.07
N LEU A 375 21.73 12.59 -11.55
CA LEU A 375 22.35 11.98 -10.36
C LEU A 375 22.25 12.97 -9.19
N PHE A 376 21.55 12.59 -8.13
CA PHE A 376 21.44 13.36 -6.89
C PHE A 376 22.01 12.59 -5.72
N LEU A 377 22.98 13.19 -5.02
CA LEU A 377 23.59 12.62 -3.83
C LEU A 377 23.48 13.65 -2.68
N GLY A 378 22.85 13.24 -1.59
CA GLY A 378 22.63 14.11 -0.42
C GLY A 378 23.15 13.52 0.88
N ALA A 379 24.08 14.22 1.54
CA ALA A 379 24.65 13.77 2.80
C ALA A 379 24.75 14.90 3.84
N ARG A 380 23.76 14.97 4.75
CA ARG A 380 23.71 16.00 5.80
C ARG A 380 24.74 15.83 6.92
N CYS A 381 25.42 14.68 6.98
CA CYS A 381 26.43 14.35 7.99
C CYS A 381 27.65 13.72 7.32
N TYR A 382 28.85 14.02 7.81
CA TYR A 382 30.10 13.42 7.30
C TYR A 382 30.11 11.89 7.42
N SER A 383 29.49 11.32 8.47
CA SER A 383 29.42 9.87 8.66
C SER A 383 28.78 9.14 7.47
N PHE A 384 27.86 9.79 6.74
CA PHE A 384 27.15 9.21 5.59
C PHE A 384 28.06 8.90 4.39
N ILE A 385 29.20 9.59 4.25
CA ILE A 385 30.09 9.45 3.10
C ILE A 385 31.34 8.62 3.40
N THR A 386 31.53 8.18 4.65
CA THR A 386 32.77 7.53 5.10
C THR A 386 33.12 6.30 4.29
N GLU A 387 32.14 5.46 3.93
CA GLU A 387 32.39 4.24 3.14
C GLU A 387 32.84 4.53 1.71
N ILE A 388 32.18 5.47 1.03
CA ILE A 388 32.55 5.80 -0.36
C ILE A 388 33.88 6.54 -0.42
N LEU A 389 34.25 7.32 0.61
CA LEU A 389 35.56 7.97 0.66
C LEU A 389 36.74 6.99 0.73
N LYS A 390 36.54 5.77 1.25
CA LYS A 390 37.55 4.69 1.25
C LYS A 390 37.87 4.17 -0.16
N THR A 391 37.02 4.47 -1.13
CA THR A 391 37.24 4.03 -2.52
C THR A 391 38.37 4.84 -3.17
N LYS A 392 39.03 4.24 -4.17
CA LYS A 392 40.02 4.95 -4.99
C LYS A 392 39.33 6.05 -5.78
N ASP A 393 40.04 7.12 -6.06
CA ASP A 393 39.54 8.19 -6.93
C ASP A 393 39.20 7.62 -8.30
N LYS A 394 38.15 8.18 -8.93
CA LYS A 394 37.65 7.77 -10.25
C LYS A 394 37.38 6.26 -10.33
N SER A 395 36.95 5.63 -9.23
CA SER A 395 36.67 4.20 -9.20
C SER A 395 35.18 3.85 -9.23
N VAL A 396 34.30 4.80 -8.94
CA VAL A 396 32.84 4.61 -8.88
C VAL A 396 32.20 5.00 -10.20
N TRP A 397 31.84 4.02 -11.03
CA TRP A 397 31.27 4.28 -12.36
C TRP A 397 29.81 4.75 -12.28
N VAL A 398 29.52 5.89 -12.93
CA VAL A 398 28.16 6.45 -13.00
C VAL A 398 27.64 6.66 -14.43
N GLY A 399 28.42 6.31 -15.46
CA GLY A 399 28.03 6.44 -16.87
C GLY A 399 28.08 7.87 -17.41
N ARG A 400 27.18 8.20 -18.34
CA ARG A 400 26.95 9.58 -18.81
C ARG A 400 25.89 10.23 -17.92
N VAL A 401 26.11 11.47 -17.47
CA VAL A 401 25.23 12.19 -16.54
C VAL A 401 24.97 13.60 -17.05
N LYS A 402 23.71 13.91 -17.38
CA LYS A 402 23.29 15.25 -17.84
C LYS A 402 23.27 16.27 -16.70
N ARG A 403 22.74 15.90 -15.53
CA ARG A 403 22.67 16.76 -14.34
C ARG A 403 23.22 16.06 -13.11
N LEU A 404 24.22 16.67 -12.48
CA LEU A 404 24.78 16.22 -11.20
C LEU A 404 24.44 17.22 -10.10
N GLU A 405 23.85 16.73 -9.01
CA GLU A 405 23.53 17.51 -7.83
C GLU A 405 24.14 16.87 -6.59
N LEU A 406 25.02 17.60 -5.92
CA LEU A 406 25.65 17.21 -4.66
C LEU A 406 25.28 18.23 -3.59
N SER A 407 24.71 17.77 -2.49
CA SER A 407 24.33 18.62 -1.36
C SER A 407 25.05 18.23 -0.07
N CYS A 408 25.49 19.24 0.69
CA CYS A 408 26.22 19.11 1.95
C CYS A 408 27.52 18.29 1.76
N PHE A 409 27.82 17.37 2.67
CA PHE A 409 29.04 16.54 2.61
C PHE A 409 29.15 15.67 1.35
N ALA A 410 28.08 15.50 0.56
CA ALA A 410 28.13 14.71 -0.67
C ALA A 410 29.07 15.33 -1.73
N ILE A 411 29.42 16.61 -1.61
CA ILE A 411 30.41 17.28 -2.47
C ILE A 411 31.76 16.55 -2.43
N GLU A 412 32.16 16.05 -1.26
CA GLU A 412 33.44 15.37 -1.04
C GLU A 412 33.56 14.03 -1.78
N ILE A 413 32.45 13.50 -2.32
CA ILE A 413 32.43 12.27 -3.11
C ILE A 413 32.85 12.52 -4.56
N LEU A 414 32.82 13.77 -5.02
CA LEU A 414 33.07 14.12 -6.42
C LEU A 414 34.37 13.50 -7.01
N PRO A 415 35.52 13.49 -6.30
CA PRO A 415 36.75 12.84 -6.79
C PRO A 415 36.63 11.32 -6.98
N LYS A 416 35.69 10.67 -6.29
CA LYS A 416 35.47 9.21 -6.33
C LYS A 416 34.69 8.77 -7.57
N LEU A 417 33.89 9.67 -8.14
CA LEU A 417 33.04 9.39 -9.29
C LEU A 417 33.85 9.28 -10.58
N ARG A 418 33.49 8.31 -11.42
CA ARG A 418 34.02 8.07 -12.76
C ARG A 418 32.90 8.21 -13.78
N PHE A 419 33.02 9.25 -14.60
CA PHE A 419 32.12 9.52 -15.71
C PHE A 419 32.66 8.89 -17.00
N HIS A 420 31.79 8.71 -17.98
CA HIS A 420 32.18 8.34 -19.34
C HIS A 420 33.16 9.38 -19.93
N GLY A 421 34.14 8.93 -20.73
CA GLY A 421 35.19 9.80 -21.32
C GLY A 421 34.65 10.96 -22.17
N GLU A 422 33.47 10.77 -22.75
CA GLU A 422 32.76 11.74 -23.58
C GLU A 422 31.59 12.43 -22.84
N ASN A 423 31.58 12.45 -21.51
CA ASN A 423 30.48 13.04 -20.76
C ASN A 423 30.37 14.55 -21.05
N VAL A 424 29.18 14.98 -21.51
CA VAL A 424 28.80 16.38 -21.67
C VAL A 424 27.66 16.66 -20.71
N MET A 425 27.99 17.25 -19.57
CA MET A 425 27.05 17.57 -18.51
C MET A 425 26.39 18.93 -18.79
N GLU A 426 25.07 18.98 -18.70
CA GLU A 426 24.29 20.21 -18.87
C GLU A 426 24.35 21.09 -17.63
N LYS A 427 24.32 20.49 -16.44
CA LYS A 427 24.28 21.22 -15.17
C LYS A 427 25.00 20.48 -14.04
N LEU A 428 25.94 21.16 -13.40
CA LEU A 428 26.54 20.78 -12.12
C LEU A 428 26.00 21.70 -11.03
N VAL A 429 25.43 21.13 -9.97
CA VAL A 429 24.97 21.87 -8.78
C VAL A 429 25.69 21.36 -7.55
N LEU A 430 26.40 22.26 -6.87
CA LEU A 430 27.03 22.01 -5.57
C LEU A 430 26.42 22.96 -4.55
N SER A 431 25.92 22.42 -3.44
CA SER A 431 25.31 23.21 -2.37
C SER A 431 25.92 22.82 -1.03
N ALA A 432 26.53 23.79 -0.35
CA ALA A 432 27.13 23.62 0.97
C ALA A 432 26.69 24.75 1.89
N ASP A 433 26.25 24.40 3.08
CA ASP A 433 25.83 25.34 4.11
C ASP A 433 26.92 25.55 5.17
N LYS A 434 27.88 24.62 5.28
CA LYS A 434 28.93 24.64 6.32
C LYS A 434 30.35 24.48 5.75
N PRO A 435 31.38 25.10 6.37
CA PRO A 435 32.76 25.00 5.89
C PRO A 435 33.30 23.56 5.86
N GLU A 436 32.86 22.71 6.79
CA GLU A 436 33.32 21.33 6.92
C GLU A 436 32.88 20.47 5.71
N GLU A 437 31.81 20.86 5.02
CA GLU A 437 31.22 20.15 3.88
C GLU A 437 32.05 20.27 2.58
N ILE A 438 33.04 21.17 2.56
CA ILE A 438 33.94 21.42 1.43
C ILE A 438 35.43 21.39 1.82
N SER A 439 35.74 20.94 3.03
CA SER A 439 37.09 21.05 3.57
C SER A 439 38.12 20.16 2.88
N GLU A 440 37.73 18.98 2.38
CA GLU A 440 38.64 18.06 1.69
C GLU A 440 38.75 18.40 0.19
N ILE A 441 37.64 18.79 -0.45
CA ILE A 441 37.65 19.18 -1.87
C ILE A 441 38.55 20.39 -2.10
N LEU A 442 38.60 21.35 -1.18
CA LEU A 442 39.50 22.51 -1.25
C LEU A 442 40.98 22.16 -1.09
N LYS A 443 41.32 21.04 -0.47
CA LYS A 443 42.70 20.54 -0.37
C LYS A 443 43.12 19.76 -1.61
N THR A 444 42.17 19.39 -2.46
CA THR A 444 42.46 18.56 -3.62
C THR A 444 43.17 19.41 -4.67
N LYS A 445 44.27 18.91 -5.23
CA LYS A 445 45.07 19.65 -6.24
C LYS A 445 44.20 20.12 -7.41
N ASP A 446 44.49 21.28 -7.94
CA ASP A 446 43.83 21.82 -9.14
C ASP A 446 43.74 20.77 -10.25
N LYS A 447 42.57 20.70 -10.91
CA LYS A 447 42.29 19.81 -12.06
C LYS A 447 42.37 18.29 -11.76
N SER A 448 42.45 17.89 -10.50
CA SER A 448 42.40 16.48 -10.10
C SER A 448 41.02 15.84 -10.33
N VAL A 449 39.96 16.63 -10.17
CA VAL A 449 38.57 16.23 -10.34
C VAL A 449 38.11 16.52 -11.76
N TRP A 450 37.71 15.48 -12.47
CA TRP A 450 37.25 15.57 -13.86
C TRP A 450 35.84 14.99 -13.97
N VAL A 451 34.89 15.83 -14.41
CA VAL A 451 33.46 15.48 -14.55
C VAL A 451 32.99 15.50 -16.02
N GLY A 452 33.92 15.67 -16.95
CA GLY A 452 33.64 15.93 -18.36
C GLY A 452 33.50 17.41 -18.70
N LYS A 453 32.88 17.71 -19.84
CA LYS A 453 32.55 19.09 -20.25
C LYS A 453 31.27 19.52 -19.55
N VAL A 454 31.27 20.65 -18.83
CA VAL A 454 30.09 21.15 -18.10
C VAL A 454 29.60 22.45 -18.73
N LYS A 455 28.31 22.52 -19.11
CA LYS A 455 27.72 23.73 -19.71
C LYS A 455 27.36 24.79 -18.66
N LYS A 456 26.80 24.39 -17.51
CA LYS A 456 26.36 25.28 -16.45
C LYS A 456 26.84 24.76 -15.10
N VAL A 457 27.46 25.63 -14.30
CA VAL A 457 27.81 25.35 -12.91
C VAL A 457 26.99 26.27 -12.01
N ARG A 458 26.36 25.70 -10.98
CA ARG A 458 25.66 26.46 -9.93
C ARG A 458 26.27 26.09 -8.59
N LEU A 459 26.90 27.08 -7.95
CA LEU A 459 27.46 26.96 -6.61
C LEU A 459 26.55 27.72 -5.64
N GLU A 460 26.03 27.01 -4.64
CA GLU A 460 25.12 27.55 -3.63
C GLU A 460 25.82 27.58 -2.26
N GLY A 461 25.53 28.62 -1.47
CA GLY A 461 26.14 28.81 -0.16
C GLY A 461 27.66 28.89 -0.20
N LEU A 462 28.32 28.10 0.64
CA LEU A 462 29.78 28.03 0.77
C LEU A 462 30.46 27.28 -0.38
N ALA A 463 29.71 26.53 -1.21
CA ALA A 463 30.28 25.85 -2.37
C ALA A 463 30.90 26.82 -3.39
N LYS A 464 30.58 28.12 -3.31
CA LYS A 464 31.20 29.19 -4.10
C LYS A 464 32.71 29.31 -3.89
N LYS A 465 33.25 28.81 -2.77
CA LYS A 465 34.69 28.82 -2.49
C LYS A 465 35.48 27.76 -3.28
N ILE A 466 34.80 26.87 -4.00
CA ILE A 466 35.41 25.81 -4.82
C ILE A 466 35.84 26.32 -6.21
N GLU A 467 35.27 27.44 -6.66
CA GLU A 467 35.73 28.15 -7.87
C GLU A 467 37.16 28.66 -7.69
#